data_AF-A0A1G9Y770-F1
#
_entry.id   AF-A0A1G9Y770-F1
#
_cell.length_a   1.000
_cell.length_b   1.000
_cell.length_c   1.000
_cell.angle_alpha   90.00
_cell.angle_beta   90.00
_cell.angle_gamma   90.00
#
_symmetry.space_group_name_H-M   'P 1'
#
loop_
_entity.id
_entity.type
_entity.pdbx_description
1 polymer ?
#
loop_
_entity_poly.entity_id
_entity_poly.type
_entity_poly.pdbx_seq_one_letter_code
_entity_poly.pdbx_strand_id
1 'polypeptide(L)'
;MSRGRRLGVLACALLVVLAGCGAQEVTRSPTATATPDQSTTTEQPSAGPTDAQGGDTDAEIRYRGEGLSFAAAPVFDRVESLLGVTAEPPTEVSVENASTWFGTNVTERRAPTGTSRFGALVGVETAGSYSDLRGTPNGATSPFGGVTLYPGNGSPAALEVVLAHEFVHVVQFQRNQVSAVRRNVGGTSTDARWTARSIVEGVAVWTETRYVETDGLDAPTGGERTATLYAEATPGTPFRHGQGAYRFGYDYVRNNSPGLDGVEGLYERPPTTSEQVLHGLAPGSEPPAELYVRTIAEGATWRGSATDTLGEAYARVVLENGVSVPASVEAAAGWGNDRLVTYRERPTANASFVWVTRWDTAADATEFRDAMNATFDAGGERTGDRWRLDGDVRATTARPDDATVVVTVGRPGLLDALAVSLDGSTVALTTNQSAANTTATADAAPAVTTSTTPPVTAETPPSPPAVRTTPRHQFAQTSLAPQTTTPERSYVDV
;
A
#
# COMPACT_ATOMS: atom_id res chain seq x y z
N MET A 1 -52.01 16.12 -6.64
CA MET A 1 -51.25 16.29 -5.38
C MET A 1 -51.17 14.94 -4.67
N SER A 2 -50.00 14.30 -4.66
CA SER A 2 -49.71 13.14 -3.82
C SER A 2 -48.19 13.02 -3.71
N ARG A 3 -47.68 13.26 -2.49
CA ARG A 3 -46.24 13.28 -2.15
C ARG A 3 -45.74 11.85 -1.94
N GLY A 4 -44.84 11.38 -2.80
CA GLY A 4 -44.03 10.19 -2.54
C GLY A 4 -42.85 10.54 -1.62
N ARG A 5 -42.82 9.98 -0.41
CA ARG A 5 -41.66 9.98 0.49
C ARG A 5 -40.58 9.08 -0.09
N ARG A 6 -39.43 9.64 -0.42
CA ARG A 6 -38.18 8.91 -0.68
C ARG A 6 -37.54 8.58 0.68
N LEU A 7 -37.39 7.28 1.00
CA LEU A 7 -36.46 6.86 2.06
C LEU A 7 -35.04 6.92 1.48
N GLY A 8 -34.20 7.77 2.05
CA GLY A 8 -32.75 7.75 1.81
C GLY A 8 -32.12 6.66 2.68
N VAL A 9 -31.37 5.78 2.06
CA VAL A 9 -30.48 4.82 2.74
C VAL A 9 -29.18 5.57 3.03
N LEU A 10 -28.89 5.79 4.32
CA LEU A 10 -27.58 6.22 4.81
C LEU A 10 -26.69 4.99 4.95
N ALA A 11 -25.67 4.89 4.10
CA ALA A 11 -24.58 3.94 4.28
C ALA A 11 -23.56 4.57 5.24
N CYS A 12 -23.44 4.04 6.45
CA CYS A 12 -22.39 4.42 7.40
C CYS A 12 -21.12 3.65 7.09
N ALA A 13 -20.12 4.39 6.64
CA ALA A 13 -18.75 3.95 6.47
C ALA A 13 -18.04 3.81 7.84
N LEU A 14 -17.57 2.61 8.20
CA LEU A 14 -16.90 2.24 9.44
C LEU A 14 -15.37 2.45 9.27
N LEU A 15 -14.88 3.62 9.71
CA LEU A 15 -13.53 4.13 9.45
C LEU A 15 -12.48 3.73 10.49
N VAL A 16 -12.03 2.48 10.58
CA VAL A 16 -10.95 2.14 11.54
C VAL A 16 -9.60 2.72 11.05
N VAL A 17 -8.85 3.40 11.94
CA VAL A 17 -7.43 3.73 11.73
C VAL A 17 -6.62 2.68 12.46
N LEU A 18 -5.73 2.01 11.74
CA LEU A 18 -4.98 0.87 12.24
C LEU A 18 -3.50 1.23 12.19
N ALA A 19 -2.80 1.21 13.33
CA ALA A 19 -1.33 1.24 13.38
C ALA A 19 -0.68 -0.01 12.73
N GLY A 20 -1.50 -0.98 12.30
CA GLY A 20 -1.13 -2.05 11.39
C GLY A 20 -2.17 -2.25 10.28
N CYS A 21 -1.80 -1.97 9.03
CA CYS A 21 -2.49 -2.40 7.80
C CYS A 21 -4.04 -2.31 7.76
N GLY A 22 -4.58 -1.13 7.43
CA GLY A 22 -5.72 -0.90 6.53
C GLY A 22 -7.09 -1.54 6.84
N ALA A 23 -8.06 -0.72 7.25
CA ALA A 23 -9.44 -1.11 7.54
C ALA A 23 -10.29 -1.39 6.28
N GLN A 24 -11.21 -2.37 6.38
CA GLN A 24 -12.41 -2.46 5.52
C GLN A 24 -13.69 -2.42 6.35
N GLU A 25 -14.68 -1.72 5.81
CA GLU A 25 -16.08 -1.71 6.21
C GLU A 25 -16.75 -3.07 6.07
N VAL A 26 -17.27 -3.59 7.18
CA VAL A 26 -18.18 -4.75 7.17
C VAL A 26 -19.61 -4.25 6.94
N THR A 27 -20.11 -4.36 5.71
CA THR A 27 -21.55 -4.31 5.43
C THR A 27 -22.21 -5.57 5.99
N ARG A 28 -22.96 -5.47 7.10
CA ARG A 28 -23.92 -6.50 7.50
C ARG A 28 -25.31 -6.13 6.96
N SER A 29 -25.91 -7.04 6.20
CA SER A 29 -27.35 -7.02 5.87
C SER A 29 -28.20 -7.40 7.10
N PRO A 30 -29.45 -6.90 7.21
CA PRO A 30 -30.24 -7.00 8.45
C PRO A 30 -31.26 -8.16 8.48
N THR A 31 -31.48 -8.71 9.69
CA THR A 31 -32.76 -9.19 10.28
C THR A 31 -33.36 -10.52 9.73
N ALA A 32 -34.00 -11.45 10.45
CA ALA A 32 -34.61 -11.62 11.80
C ALA A 32 -34.64 -13.14 12.13
N THR A 33 -34.79 -13.63 13.38
CA THR A 33 -36.05 -13.66 14.15
C THR A 33 -35.75 -14.19 15.57
N ALA A 34 -36.37 -13.55 16.58
CA ALA A 34 -36.33 -13.93 17.98
C ALA A 34 -37.46 -14.91 18.36
N THR A 35 -37.27 -15.69 19.43
CA THR A 35 -38.31 -16.11 20.40
C THR A 35 -37.61 -16.47 21.74
N PRO A 36 -38.17 -16.11 22.91
CA PRO A 36 -37.51 -16.17 24.21
C PRO A 36 -37.85 -17.46 24.98
N ASP A 37 -36.98 -17.89 25.89
CA ASP A 37 -37.42 -18.73 27.01
C ASP A 37 -36.67 -18.42 28.31
N GLN A 38 -37.40 -18.61 29.40
CA GLN A 38 -37.19 -18.10 30.75
C GLN A 38 -36.33 -19.01 31.65
N SER A 39 -35.71 -18.35 32.64
CA SER A 39 -35.53 -18.78 34.04
C SER A 39 -34.83 -20.10 34.38
N THR A 40 -33.69 -19.99 35.06
CA THR A 40 -33.55 -20.55 36.42
C THR A 40 -32.42 -19.90 37.22
N THR A 41 -32.79 -19.47 38.42
CA THR A 41 -32.00 -18.84 39.48
C THR A 41 -31.28 -19.91 40.30
N THR A 42 -30.02 -19.68 40.68
CA THR A 42 -29.42 -20.23 41.91
C THR A 42 -28.50 -19.18 42.55
N GLU A 43 -28.68 -18.97 43.85
CA GLU A 43 -28.06 -17.97 44.73
C GLU A 43 -26.55 -18.13 44.98
N GLN A 44 -25.86 -16.97 44.97
CA GLN A 44 -24.90 -16.38 45.95
C GLN A 44 -23.97 -17.25 46.85
N PRO A 45 -22.77 -16.75 47.22
CA PRO A 45 -22.68 -15.70 48.24
C PRO A 45 -21.70 -14.52 47.99
N SER A 46 -22.20 -13.37 48.44
CA SER A 46 -21.60 -12.07 48.75
C SER A 46 -20.14 -12.03 49.23
N ALA A 47 -19.36 -11.13 48.63
CA ALA A 47 -18.33 -10.34 49.31
C ALA A 47 -18.58 -8.86 48.95
N GLY A 48 -18.71 -8.02 49.98
CA GLY A 48 -19.25 -6.66 49.88
C GLY A 48 -18.32 -5.63 49.22
N PRO A 49 -18.87 -4.48 48.83
CA PRO A 49 -18.14 -3.38 48.20
C PRO A 49 -17.34 -2.63 49.26
N THR A 50 -16.09 -2.29 48.94
CA THR A 50 -15.39 -1.26 49.71
C THR A 50 -15.68 0.06 49.03
N ASP A 51 -16.63 0.80 49.60
CA ASP A 51 -16.85 2.20 49.28
C ASP A 51 -15.60 3.00 49.65
N ALA A 52 -15.06 3.72 48.67
CA ALA A 52 -14.29 4.93 48.91
C ALA A 52 -14.93 6.03 48.05
N GLN A 53 -15.74 6.87 48.68
CA GLN A 53 -16.14 8.15 48.12
C GLN A 53 -15.01 9.17 48.31
N GLY A 54 -14.61 9.81 47.22
CA GLY A 54 -13.80 11.03 47.18
C GLY A 54 -13.71 11.49 45.73
N GLY A 55 -14.46 12.52 45.38
CA GLY A 55 -14.73 12.89 43.98
C GLY A 55 -13.57 13.58 43.27
N ASP A 56 -13.46 13.28 41.97
CA ASP A 56 -13.47 14.28 40.90
C ASP A 56 -13.98 13.55 39.64
N THR A 57 -14.48 14.27 38.65
CA THR A 57 -15.02 13.70 37.41
C THR A 57 -13.90 13.15 36.50
N ASP A 58 -13.23 12.07 36.89
CA ASP A 58 -12.36 11.32 36.00
C ASP A 58 -13.19 10.23 35.31
N ALA A 59 -13.35 10.36 34.00
CA ALA A 59 -13.91 9.30 33.19
C ALA A 59 -12.95 8.10 33.24
N GLU A 60 -13.19 7.16 34.15
CA GLU A 60 -12.40 5.94 34.28
C GLU A 60 -12.42 5.19 32.94
N ILE A 61 -11.26 5.14 32.26
CA ILE A 61 -11.09 4.39 31.02
C ILE A 61 -11.40 2.93 31.32
N ARG A 62 -12.42 2.37 30.66
CA ARG A 62 -12.79 0.97 30.89
C ARG A 62 -11.77 0.04 30.24
N TYR A 63 -11.40 -1.03 30.93
CA TYR A 63 -10.50 -2.05 30.41
C TYR A 63 -11.25 -3.33 30.04
N ARG A 64 -10.91 -3.93 28.89
CA ARG A 64 -11.39 -5.25 28.47
C ARG A 64 -10.22 -6.16 28.07
N GLY A 65 -10.20 -7.39 28.57
CA GLY A 65 -9.15 -8.37 28.27
C GLY A 65 -8.12 -8.44 29.38
N GLU A 66 -6.86 -8.75 29.04
CA GLU A 66 -5.75 -8.69 30.02
C GLU A 66 -5.54 -7.24 30.47
N GLY A 67 -5.25 -7.03 31.75
CA GLY A 67 -4.95 -5.70 32.28
C GLY A 67 -3.60 -5.19 31.77
N LEU A 68 -3.48 -3.87 31.60
CA LEU A 68 -2.20 -3.23 31.34
C LEU A 68 -1.34 -3.21 32.62
N SER A 69 -0.03 -3.33 32.47
CA SER A 69 0.93 -3.17 33.57
C SER A 69 1.20 -1.69 33.93
N PHE A 70 0.57 -0.75 33.24
CA PHE A 70 0.65 0.69 33.42
C PHE A 70 -0.76 1.31 33.30
N ALA A 71 -0.94 2.52 33.86
CA ALA A 71 -2.23 3.22 33.82
C ALA A 71 -2.40 3.98 32.50
N ALA A 72 -3.54 3.82 31.82
CA ALA A 72 -3.79 4.48 30.54
C ALA A 72 -4.09 5.98 30.66
N ALA A 73 -4.75 6.44 31.73
CA ALA A 73 -5.14 7.84 31.86
C ALA A 73 -3.95 8.82 31.82
N PRO A 74 -2.84 8.58 32.56
CA PRO A 74 -1.65 9.42 32.44
C PRO A 74 -1.03 9.47 31.02
N VAL A 75 -1.13 8.37 30.26
CA VAL A 75 -0.67 8.33 28.86
C VAL A 75 -1.53 9.26 28.00
N PHE A 76 -2.85 9.28 28.22
CA PHE A 76 -3.77 10.16 27.50
C PHE A 76 -3.51 11.64 27.83
N ASP A 77 -3.43 11.99 29.12
CA ASP A 77 -3.15 13.37 29.56
C ASP A 77 -1.85 13.90 28.94
N ARG A 78 -0.85 13.02 28.84
CA ARG A 78 0.43 13.34 28.22
C ARG A 78 0.32 13.56 26.72
N VAL A 79 -0.43 12.72 26.00
CA VAL A 79 -0.70 12.87 24.57
C VAL A 79 -1.45 14.18 24.30
N GLU A 80 -2.46 14.52 25.10
CA GLU A 80 -3.14 15.81 25.01
C GLU A 80 -2.18 16.99 25.18
N SER A 81 -1.31 16.92 26.20
CA SER A 81 -0.29 17.93 26.44
C SER A 81 0.71 18.05 25.27
N LEU A 82 1.10 16.93 24.66
CA LEU A 82 2.04 16.91 23.53
C LEU A 82 1.39 17.40 22.23
N LEU A 83 0.07 17.32 22.11
CA LEU A 83 -0.68 17.86 20.98
C LEU A 83 -1.16 19.30 21.25
N GLY A 84 -1.10 19.77 22.49
CA GLY A 84 -1.61 21.08 22.92
C GLY A 84 -3.11 21.23 22.72
N VAL A 85 -3.86 20.16 22.97
CA VAL A 85 -5.32 20.11 22.79
C VAL A 85 -6.02 19.72 24.09
N THR A 86 -7.34 19.88 24.10
CA THR A 86 -8.24 19.25 25.05
C THR A 86 -9.19 18.34 24.28
N ALA A 87 -9.32 17.11 24.74
CA ALA A 87 -10.05 16.00 24.13
C ALA A 87 -10.62 15.10 25.24
N GLU A 88 -11.62 14.30 24.90
CA GLU A 88 -12.20 13.35 25.85
C GLU A 88 -11.37 12.05 25.85
N PRO A 89 -11.11 11.42 27.01
CA PRO A 89 -10.43 10.13 27.03
C PRO A 89 -11.25 9.05 26.32
N PRO A 90 -10.60 7.98 25.80
CA PRO A 90 -11.31 6.89 25.15
C PRO A 90 -12.24 6.17 26.13
N THR A 91 -13.35 5.66 25.61
CA THR A 91 -14.35 4.97 26.44
C THR A 91 -13.93 3.56 26.84
N GLU A 92 -12.99 2.97 26.11
CA GLU A 92 -12.52 1.59 26.29
C GLU A 92 -11.12 1.38 25.70
N VAL A 93 -10.25 0.71 26.47
CA VAL A 93 -8.99 0.14 26.00
C VAL A 93 -9.05 -1.38 26.17
N SER A 94 -8.79 -2.13 25.12
CA SER A 94 -8.70 -3.59 25.17
C SER A 94 -7.31 -4.11 24.84
N VAL A 95 -6.93 -5.24 25.45
CA VAL A 95 -5.72 -5.98 25.12
C VAL A 95 -6.12 -7.32 24.52
N GLU A 96 -5.71 -7.57 23.28
CA GLU A 96 -6.04 -8.77 22.53
C GLU A 96 -4.79 -9.47 21.99
N ASN A 97 -4.88 -10.78 21.79
CA ASN A 97 -3.80 -11.52 21.16
C ASN A 97 -3.75 -11.19 19.66
N ALA A 98 -2.58 -10.84 19.12
CA ALA A 98 -2.40 -10.52 17.71
C ALA A 98 -2.98 -11.57 16.73
N SER A 99 -3.07 -12.84 17.13
CA SER A 99 -3.70 -13.90 16.32
C SER A 99 -5.22 -13.78 16.14
N THR A 100 -5.93 -13.03 17.00
CA THR A 100 -7.36 -12.74 16.82
C THR A 100 -7.58 -11.84 15.60
N TRP A 101 -6.65 -10.92 15.36
CA TRP A 101 -6.72 -9.93 14.28
C TRP A 101 -6.02 -10.38 13.00
N PHE A 102 -4.75 -10.80 13.09
CA PHE A 102 -3.96 -11.24 11.93
C PHE A 102 -4.26 -12.69 11.49
N GLY A 103 -5.16 -13.39 12.21
CA GLY A 103 -5.51 -14.79 11.98
C GLY A 103 -4.40 -15.77 12.37
N THR A 104 -4.69 -17.08 12.35
CA THR A 104 -3.76 -18.16 12.74
C THR A 104 -2.85 -18.66 11.61
N ASN A 105 -3.17 -18.41 10.33
CA ASN A 105 -2.35 -18.74 9.16
C ASN A 105 -2.07 -17.50 8.29
N VAL A 106 -1.01 -16.74 8.56
CA VAL A 106 -0.62 -15.56 7.73
C VAL A 106 0.09 -15.94 6.43
N THR A 107 0.40 -17.22 6.22
CA THR A 107 1.01 -17.69 4.97
C THR A 107 -0.02 -17.86 3.83
N GLU A 108 -1.31 -17.96 4.12
CA GLU A 108 -2.35 -18.24 3.09
C GLU A 108 -3.64 -17.44 3.22
N ARG A 109 -3.81 -16.66 4.29
CA ARG A 109 -4.99 -15.82 4.44
C ARG A 109 -4.64 -14.39 4.06
N ARG A 110 -4.94 -14.05 2.80
CA ARG A 110 -5.01 -12.69 2.22
C ARG A 110 -4.61 -11.62 3.23
N ALA A 111 -3.40 -11.09 3.08
CA ALA A 111 -3.11 -9.74 3.54
C ALA A 111 -4.32 -8.85 3.17
N PRO A 112 -4.80 -7.95 4.05
CA PRO A 112 -5.93 -7.07 3.76
C PRO A 112 -5.72 -6.22 2.49
N THR A 113 -4.49 -6.19 1.97
CA THR A 113 -4.05 -5.70 0.66
C THR A 113 -3.50 -6.86 -0.18
N GLY A 114 -4.34 -7.75 -0.68
CA GLY A 114 -3.91 -8.67 -1.73
C GLY A 114 -3.32 -7.86 -2.90
N THR A 115 -2.17 -8.27 -3.44
CA THR A 115 -1.60 -7.60 -4.61
C THR A 115 -2.65 -7.52 -5.70
N SER A 116 -2.92 -6.31 -6.20
CA SER A 116 -3.83 -6.14 -7.32
C SER A 116 -3.33 -6.98 -8.49
N ARG A 117 -4.23 -7.45 -9.37
CA ARG A 117 -3.78 -8.20 -10.56
C ARG A 117 -2.75 -7.39 -11.35
N PHE A 118 -2.88 -6.06 -11.40
CA PHE A 118 -1.86 -5.20 -11.99
C PHE A 118 -0.50 -5.34 -11.28
N GLY A 119 -0.46 -5.15 -9.97
CA GLY A 119 0.78 -5.25 -9.18
C GLY A 119 1.51 -6.57 -9.40
N ALA A 120 0.79 -7.70 -9.39
CA ALA A 120 1.38 -9.01 -9.61
C ALA A 120 2.02 -9.15 -11.01
N LEU A 121 1.50 -8.45 -12.01
CA LEU A 121 2.02 -8.48 -13.38
C LEU A 121 3.18 -7.50 -13.61
N VAL A 122 3.35 -6.49 -12.75
CA VAL A 122 4.46 -5.53 -12.83
C VAL A 122 5.54 -5.79 -11.78
N GLY A 123 5.56 -6.99 -11.20
CA GLY A 123 6.64 -7.42 -10.31
C GLY A 123 6.41 -7.15 -8.83
N VAL A 124 5.23 -6.68 -8.39
CA VAL A 124 4.93 -6.54 -6.96
C VAL A 124 4.66 -7.92 -6.35
N GLU A 125 5.46 -8.31 -5.37
CA GLU A 125 5.38 -9.61 -4.73
C GLU A 125 4.18 -9.71 -3.78
N THR A 126 3.54 -10.87 -3.77
CA THR A 126 2.40 -11.17 -2.88
C THR A 126 2.84 -11.71 -1.52
N ALA A 127 4.01 -12.34 -1.45
CA ALA A 127 4.52 -13.02 -0.27
C ALA A 127 5.51 -12.13 0.50
N GLY A 128 4.99 -11.13 1.20
CA GLY A 128 5.74 -10.45 2.26
C GLY A 128 5.72 -11.29 3.54
N SER A 129 6.83 -11.33 4.28
CA SER A 129 6.87 -12.02 5.59
C SER A 129 6.04 -11.24 6.62
N TYR A 130 4.76 -11.59 6.75
CA TYR A 130 3.89 -11.06 7.83
C TYR A 130 4.10 -11.79 9.17
N SER A 131 5.04 -12.75 9.24
CA SER A 131 5.31 -13.52 10.46
C SER A 131 5.73 -12.64 11.63
N ASP A 132 6.37 -11.51 11.34
CA ASP A 132 7.04 -10.67 12.34
C ASP A 132 6.06 -9.68 13.01
N LEU A 133 4.93 -9.37 12.35
CA LEU A 133 3.89 -8.51 12.92
C LEU A 133 3.18 -9.14 14.13
N ARG A 134 3.14 -10.47 14.23
CA ARG A 134 2.60 -11.14 15.42
C ARG A 134 3.49 -10.98 16.64
N GLY A 135 4.79 -10.87 16.42
CA GLY A 135 5.79 -10.64 17.47
C GLY A 135 5.98 -9.15 17.78
N THR A 136 5.44 -8.25 16.96
CA THR A 136 5.62 -6.81 17.09
C THR A 136 4.43 -6.18 17.81
N PRO A 137 4.64 -5.34 18.84
CA PRO A 137 3.58 -4.54 19.45
C PRO A 137 2.83 -3.69 18.43
N ASN A 138 1.51 -3.72 18.46
CA ASN A 138 0.65 -2.99 17.53
C ASN A 138 -0.67 -2.57 18.18
N GLY A 139 -1.42 -1.69 17.53
CA GLY A 139 -2.68 -1.16 18.01
C GLY A 139 -3.68 -0.84 16.89
N ALA A 140 -4.90 -0.54 17.31
CA ALA A 140 -5.99 -0.13 16.45
C ALA A 140 -6.92 0.82 17.20
N THR A 141 -7.36 1.88 16.52
CA THR A 141 -8.34 2.83 17.04
C THR A 141 -9.56 2.89 16.13
N SER A 142 -10.73 2.69 16.73
CA SER A 142 -12.02 2.83 16.05
C SER A 142 -12.48 4.30 16.02
N PRO A 143 -13.32 4.71 15.04
CA PRO A 143 -13.95 6.04 15.01
C PRO A 143 -14.72 6.43 16.25
N PHE A 144 -15.15 5.43 17.03
CA PHE A 144 -16.00 5.61 18.20
C PHE A 144 -15.20 5.67 19.50
N GLY A 145 -13.86 5.76 19.41
CA GLY A 145 -12.98 5.95 20.57
C GLY A 145 -12.61 4.67 21.31
N GLY A 146 -12.93 3.49 20.77
CA GLY A 146 -12.41 2.23 21.28
C GLY A 146 -10.99 1.97 20.77
N VAL A 147 -10.08 1.63 21.67
CA VAL A 147 -8.67 1.31 21.40
C VAL A 147 -8.42 -0.18 21.68
N THR A 148 -7.73 -0.85 20.78
CA THR A 148 -7.30 -2.25 20.96
C THR A 148 -5.79 -2.35 20.78
N LEU A 149 -5.12 -2.98 21.75
CA LEU A 149 -3.69 -3.22 21.76
C LEU A 149 -3.39 -4.70 21.52
N TYR A 150 -2.32 -4.95 20.76
CA TYR A 150 -1.77 -6.26 20.45
C TYR A 150 -0.33 -6.33 20.98
N PRO A 151 -0.08 -6.95 22.14
CA PRO A 151 1.23 -6.89 22.80
C PRO A 151 2.39 -7.53 22.02
N GLY A 152 2.11 -8.55 21.21
CA GLY A 152 3.15 -9.35 20.57
C GLY A 152 4.19 -9.86 21.58
N ASN A 153 5.47 -9.68 21.26
CA ASN A 153 6.60 -9.98 22.16
C ASN A 153 7.20 -8.71 22.79
N GLY A 154 6.49 -7.57 22.77
CA GLY A 154 7.03 -6.31 23.27
C GLY A 154 7.09 -6.21 24.80
N SER A 155 7.95 -5.32 25.27
CA SER A 155 7.96 -4.90 26.67
C SER A 155 6.71 -4.06 27.00
N PRO A 156 6.37 -3.94 28.29
CA PRO A 156 5.39 -2.94 28.75
C PRO A 156 5.62 -1.54 28.20
N ALA A 157 6.88 -1.07 28.20
CA ALA A 157 7.23 0.25 27.67
C ALA A 157 6.93 0.36 26.17
N ALA A 158 7.24 -0.68 25.38
CA ALA A 158 6.91 -0.69 23.95
C ALA A 158 5.39 -0.66 23.71
N LEU A 159 4.60 -1.34 24.56
CA LEU A 159 3.14 -1.32 24.49
C LEU A 159 2.56 0.04 24.92
N GLU A 160 3.19 0.72 25.87
CA GLU A 160 2.84 2.09 26.29
C GLU A 160 3.04 3.09 25.14
N VAL A 161 4.14 2.97 24.38
CA VAL A 161 4.36 3.78 23.17
C VAL A 161 3.27 3.54 22.13
N VAL A 162 2.87 2.28 21.91
CA VAL A 162 1.75 1.96 21.03
C VAL A 162 0.44 2.57 21.56
N LEU A 163 0.19 2.56 22.87
CA LEU A 163 -1.00 3.21 23.42
C LEU A 163 -0.99 4.72 23.17
N ALA A 164 0.16 5.38 23.34
CA ALA A 164 0.32 6.80 23.03
C ALA A 164 0.00 7.08 21.54
N HIS A 165 0.43 6.20 20.63
CA HIS A 165 0.04 6.24 19.21
C HIS A 165 -1.47 6.23 19.01
N GLU A 166 -2.14 5.25 19.59
CA GLU A 166 -3.58 5.07 19.44
C GLU A 166 -4.38 6.24 20.02
N PHE A 167 -3.90 6.85 21.11
CA PHE A 167 -4.52 8.04 21.68
C PHE A 167 -4.43 9.27 20.77
N VAL A 168 -3.39 9.39 19.95
CA VAL A 168 -3.36 10.41 18.89
C VAL A 168 -4.53 10.20 17.93
N HIS A 169 -4.82 8.95 17.55
CA HIS A 169 -5.96 8.66 16.68
C HIS A 169 -7.31 8.95 17.36
N VAL A 170 -7.44 8.70 18.67
CA VAL A 170 -8.64 9.10 19.44
C VAL A 170 -8.89 10.60 19.29
N VAL A 171 -7.86 11.42 19.51
CA VAL A 171 -7.92 12.88 19.32
C VAL A 171 -8.26 13.24 17.88
N GLN A 172 -7.59 12.63 16.91
CA GLN A 172 -7.80 12.90 15.48
C GLN A 172 -9.23 12.58 15.02
N PHE A 173 -9.85 11.53 15.55
CA PHE A 173 -11.25 11.20 15.26
C PHE A 173 -12.21 12.19 15.89
N GLN A 174 -12.03 12.54 17.16
CA GLN A 174 -12.88 13.52 17.84
C GLN A 174 -12.87 14.89 17.16
N ARG A 175 -11.70 15.31 16.69
CA ARG A 175 -11.50 16.59 15.99
C ARG A 175 -11.78 16.50 14.48
N ASN A 176 -12.23 15.34 13.97
CA ASN A 176 -12.51 15.11 12.55
C ASN A 176 -11.30 15.37 11.61
N GLN A 177 -10.07 15.28 12.14
CA GLN A 177 -8.83 15.56 11.43
C GLN A 177 -8.55 14.50 10.36
N VAL A 178 -8.83 13.21 10.62
CA VAL A 178 -8.70 12.14 9.61
C VAL A 178 -9.54 12.44 8.36
N SER A 179 -10.80 12.85 8.56
CA SER A 179 -11.69 13.21 7.45
C SER A 179 -11.26 14.52 6.77
N ALA A 180 -10.74 15.49 7.54
CA ALA A 180 -10.23 16.74 6.99
C ALA A 180 -9.05 16.49 6.04
N VAL A 181 -8.04 15.72 6.47
CA VAL A 181 -6.91 15.33 5.62
C VAL A 181 -7.40 14.65 4.35
N ARG A 182 -8.26 13.63 4.45
CA ARG A 182 -8.76 12.92 3.27
C ARG A 182 -9.50 13.84 2.29
N ARG A 183 -10.28 14.80 2.80
CA ARG A 183 -10.95 15.80 1.96
C ARG A 183 -9.96 16.75 1.30
N ASN A 184 -8.93 17.18 2.03
CA ASN A 184 -7.97 18.20 1.60
C ASN A 184 -6.86 17.64 0.67
N VAL A 185 -6.42 16.40 0.88
CA VAL A 185 -5.59 15.65 -0.09
C VAL A 185 -6.38 15.48 -1.40
N GLY A 186 -7.66 15.14 -1.26
CA GLY A 186 -8.58 15.00 -2.38
C GLY A 186 -8.45 13.66 -3.12
N GLY A 187 -9.56 13.17 -3.66
CA GLY A 187 -9.59 11.93 -4.43
C GLY A 187 -9.59 10.66 -3.60
N THR A 188 -9.63 9.52 -4.30
CA THR A 188 -9.66 8.17 -3.70
C THR A 188 -8.69 7.23 -4.39
N SER A 189 -7.69 7.79 -5.07
CA SER A 189 -6.65 7.02 -5.75
C SER A 189 -5.73 6.34 -4.75
N THR A 190 -4.90 5.41 -5.23
CA THR A 190 -3.84 4.78 -4.43
C THR A 190 -2.89 5.83 -3.86
N ASP A 191 -2.46 6.78 -4.69
CA ASP A 191 -1.59 7.91 -4.29
C ASP A 191 -2.24 8.79 -3.21
N ALA A 192 -3.50 9.20 -3.42
CA ALA A 192 -4.21 10.06 -2.47
C ALA A 192 -4.44 9.37 -1.13
N ARG A 193 -4.79 8.08 -1.14
CA ARG A 193 -4.97 7.29 0.10
C ARG A 193 -3.66 7.11 0.84
N TRP A 194 -2.56 6.87 0.12
CA TRP A 194 -1.24 6.75 0.71
C TRP A 194 -0.80 8.08 1.32
N THR A 195 -0.95 9.19 0.60
CA THR A 195 -0.63 10.54 1.06
C THR A 195 -1.42 10.94 2.31
N ALA A 196 -2.74 10.72 2.29
CA ALA A 196 -3.58 10.99 3.45
C ALA A 196 -3.18 10.15 4.67
N ARG A 197 -2.81 8.88 4.44
CA ARG A 197 -2.29 8.02 5.50
C ARG A 197 -0.97 8.56 6.05
N SER A 198 -0.05 8.99 5.20
CA SER A 198 1.25 9.51 5.62
C SER A 198 1.13 10.69 6.58
N ILE A 199 0.14 11.57 6.40
CA ILE A 199 -0.09 12.67 7.35
C ILE A 199 -0.74 12.19 8.65
N VAL A 200 -1.78 11.36 8.57
CA VAL A 200 -2.49 10.85 9.76
C VAL A 200 -1.56 10.03 10.66
N GLU A 201 -0.84 9.07 10.07
CA GLU A 201 0.11 8.22 10.77
C GLU A 201 1.38 8.99 11.15
N GLY A 202 1.85 9.89 10.29
CA GLY A 202 3.05 10.69 10.54
C GLY A 202 2.93 11.55 11.80
N VAL A 203 1.77 12.16 12.06
CA VAL A 203 1.54 12.91 13.30
C VAL A 203 1.49 11.99 14.52
N ALA A 204 0.90 10.79 14.40
CA ALA A 204 0.91 9.81 15.48
C ALA A 204 2.33 9.35 15.82
N VAL A 205 3.14 9.02 14.81
CA VAL A 205 4.55 8.63 14.98
C VAL A 205 5.40 9.79 15.52
N TRP A 206 5.13 11.02 15.10
CA TRP A 206 5.82 12.22 15.61
C TRP A 206 5.49 12.49 17.08
N THR A 207 4.26 12.23 17.50
CA THR A 207 3.80 12.44 18.88
C THR A 207 4.31 11.33 19.80
N GLU A 208 4.20 10.06 19.40
CA GLU A 208 4.74 8.93 20.18
C GLU A 208 6.26 9.03 20.33
N THR A 209 6.97 9.58 19.33
CA THR A 209 8.41 9.84 19.43
C THR A 209 8.72 10.86 20.52
N ARG A 210 8.00 11.99 20.56
CA ARG A 210 8.15 12.98 21.64
C ARG A 210 7.77 12.43 23.01
N TYR A 211 6.76 11.56 23.05
CA TYR A 211 6.35 10.88 24.27
C TYR A 211 7.53 10.09 24.87
N VAL A 212 8.16 9.22 24.06
CA VAL A 212 9.36 8.47 24.47
C VAL A 212 10.49 9.40 24.91
N GLU A 213 10.81 10.42 24.10
CA GLU A 213 11.93 11.33 24.35
C GLU A 213 11.74 12.16 25.63
N THR A 214 10.52 12.60 25.91
CA THR A 214 10.26 13.49 27.05
C THR A 214 10.09 12.70 28.35
N ASP A 215 9.58 11.47 28.29
CA ASP A 215 9.32 10.65 29.47
C ASP A 215 10.47 9.67 29.79
N GLY A 216 11.45 9.55 28.88
CA GLY A 216 12.65 8.75 29.08
C GLY A 216 12.36 7.25 29.12
N LEU A 217 11.38 6.79 28.33
CA LEU A 217 11.01 5.38 28.27
C LEU A 217 12.14 4.52 27.69
N ASP A 218 12.35 3.34 28.28
CA ASP A 218 13.24 2.30 27.74
C ASP A 218 12.54 1.52 26.62
N ALA A 219 12.29 2.23 25.51
CA ALA A 219 11.69 1.68 24.30
C ALA A 219 12.20 2.44 23.07
N PRO A 220 12.28 1.81 21.88
CA PRO A 220 12.55 2.52 20.64
C PRO A 220 11.50 3.61 20.39
N THR A 221 11.93 4.76 19.88
CA THR A 221 11.03 5.81 19.43
C THR A 221 10.16 5.33 18.26
N GLY A 222 9.05 6.02 18.01
CA GLY A 222 8.24 5.77 16.82
C GLY A 222 9.01 5.91 15.51
N GLY A 223 9.85 6.93 15.42
CA GLY A 223 10.73 7.15 14.28
C GLY A 223 11.69 5.97 14.02
N GLU A 224 12.35 5.46 15.07
CA GLU A 224 13.24 4.29 14.95
C GLU A 224 12.46 3.03 14.57
N ARG A 225 11.31 2.80 15.21
CA ARG A 225 10.47 1.62 14.97
C ARG A 225 9.95 1.57 13.53
N THR A 226 9.47 2.69 13.00
CA THR A 226 8.99 2.76 11.60
C THR A 226 10.13 2.66 10.59
N ALA A 227 11.32 3.17 10.91
CA ALA A 227 12.52 2.99 10.09
C ALA A 227 12.96 1.51 10.02
N THR A 228 13.00 0.83 11.15
CA THR A 228 13.30 -0.61 11.22
C THR A 228 12.26 -1.42 10.44
N LEU A 229 10.96 -1.20 10.70
CA LEU A 229 9.90 -1.93 10.00
C LEU A 229 9.92 -1.71 8.48
N TYR A 230 10.22 -0.49 8.03
CA TYR A 230 10.36 -0.24 6.59
C TYR A 230 11.63 -0.87 6.01
N ALA A 231 12.76 -0.87 6.73
CA ALA A 231 14.00 -1.49 6.28
C ALA A 231 13.90 -3.02 6.20
N GLU A 232 13.22 -3.64 7.16
CA GLU A 232 13.01 -5.09 7.24
C GLU A 232 11.88 -5.59 6.32
N ALA A 233 10.95 -4.70 5.93
CA ALA A 233 9.90 -5.04 4.97
C ALA A 233 10.52 -5.47 3.63
N THR A 234 10.16 -6.67 3.19
CA THR A 234 10.60 -7.23 1.90
C THR A 234 10.36 -6.21 0.77
N PRO A 235 11.42 -5.86 0.00
CA PRO A 235 11.32 -5.00 -1.17
C PRO A 235 10.20 -5.43 -2.13
N GLY A 236 9.56 -4.46 -2.76
CA GLY A 236 8.55 -4.69 -3.78
C GLY A 236 7.26 -5.37 -3.31
N THR A 237 6.91 -5.24 -2.03
CA THR A 237 5.67 -5.79 -1.47
C THR A 237 4.62 -4.71 -1.12
N PRO A 238 3.32 -5.03 -1.13
CA PRO A 238 2.27 -4.13 -0.63
C PRO A 238 2.47 -3.75 0.84
N PHE A 239 3.10 -4.63 1.63
CA PHE A 239 3.44 -4.35 3.02
C PHE A 239 4.44 -3.21 3.10
N ARG A 240 5.53 -3.27 2.33
CA ARG A 240 6.53 -2.19 2.26
C ARG A 240 5.93 -0.86 1.79
N HIS A 241 5.04 -0.90 0.79
CA HIS A 241 4.27 0.28 0.38
C HIS A 241 3.48 0.88 1.55
N GLY A 242 2.76 0.05 2.31
CA GLY A 242 2.01 0.47 3.50
C GLY A 242 2.89 1.06 4.61
N GLN A 243 4.00 0.38 4.95
CA GLN A 243 4.95 0.85 5.95
C GLN A 243 5.64 2.16 5.54
N GLY A 244 5.81 2.38 4.23
CA GLY A 244 6.32 3.64 3.70
C GLY A 244 5.52 4.85 4.18
N ALA A 245 4.19 4.73 4.30
CA ALA A 245 3.36 5.85 4.75
C ALA A 245 3.71 6.30 6.19
N TYR A 246 4.01 5.35 7.08
CA TYR A 246 4.48 5.65 8.43
C TYR A 246 5.85 6.30 8.42
N ARG A 247 6.80 5.65 7.74
CA ARG A 247 8.20 6.03 7.75
C ARG A 247 8.43 7.38 7.09
N PHE A 248 7.88 7.60 5.90
CA PHE A 248 8.03 8.87 5.18
C PHE A 248 7.06 9.94 5.68
N GLY A 249 5.88 9.54 6.18
CA GLY A 249 4.96 10.45 6.87
C GLY A 249 5.57 11.07 8.13
N TYR A 250 6.25 10.27 8.96
CA TYR A 250 7.00 10.77 10.11
C TYR A 250 8.08 11.77 9.71
N ASP A 251 8.91 11.44 8.70
CA ASP A 251 9.94 12.35 8.19
C ASP A 251 9.34 13.66 7.68
N TYR A 252 8.22 13.57 6.94
CA TYR A 252 7.52 14.73 6.42
C TYR A 252 7.03 15.64 7.54
N VAL A 253 6.31 15.10 8.54
CA VAL A 253 5.79 15.86 9.67
C VAL A 253 6.93 16.45 10.50
N ARG A 254 7.99 15.68 10.77
CA ARG A 254 9.17 16.16 11.50
C ARG A 254 9.83 17.35 10.80
N ASN A 255 9.95 17.31 9.48
CA ASN A 255 10.65 18.34 8.70
C ASN A 255 9.75 19.56 8.40
N ASN A 256 8.44 19.37 8.29
CA ASN A 256 7.48 20.42 7.91
C ASN A 256 6.64 20.95 9.09
N SER A 257 6.83 20.44 10.30
CA SER A 257 6.12 20.89 11.51
C SER A 257 7.04 20.96 12.73
N PRO A 258 7.84 22.04 12.87
CA PRO A 258 8.74 22.21 14.00
C PRO A 258 8.02 22.45 15.35
N GLY A 259 6.70 22.67 15.34
CA GLY A 259 5.89 22.89 16.53
C GLY A 259 4.40 22.60 16.30
N LEU A 260 3.59 22.77 17.33
CA LEU A 260 2.15 22.40 17.33
C LEU A 260 1.34 23.12 16.25
N ASP A 261 1.62 24.41 16.02
CA ASP A 261 0.97 25.18 14.95
C ASP A 261 1.24 24.58 13.57
N GLY A 262 2.43 23.99 13.38
CA GLY A 262 2.78 23.28 12.14
C GLY A 262 1.93 22.03 11.96
N VAL A 263 1.74 21.25 13.04
CA VAL A 263 0.97 20.00 13.01
C VAL A 263 -0.50 20.26 12.66
N GLU A 264 -1.13 21.28 13.26
CA GLU A 264 -2.53 21.62 12.91
C GLU A 264 -2.64 22.07 11.45
N GLY A 265 -1.66 22.85 10.97
CA GLY A 265 -1.57 23.28 9.57
C GLY A 265 -1.53 22.13 8.57
N LEU A 266 -0.93 20.98 8.93
CA LEU A 266 -0.88 19.80 8.06
C LEU A 266 -2.24 19.11 7.89
N TYR A 267 -3.14 19.22 8.86
CA TYR A 267 -4.51 18.70 8.71
C TYR A 267 -5.35 19.55 7.76
N GLU A 268 -5.14 20.87 7.78
CA GLU A 268 -5.88 21.83 6.97
C GLU A 268 -5.33 21.94 5.54
N ARG A 269 -4.01 21.89 5.38
CA ARG A 269 -3.31 22.01 4.10
C ARG A 269 -2.23 20.91 3.98
N PRO A 270 -2.63 19.63 3.87
CA PRO A 270 -1.70 18.54 3.67
C PRO A 270 -1.05 18.60 2.26
N PRO A 271 0.08 17.91 2.04
CA PRO A 271 0.48 17.51 0.70
C PRO A 271 -0.61 16.67 0.03
N THR A 272 -0.68 16.73 -1.29
CA THR A 272 -1.68 16.06 -2.14
C THR A 272 -1.13 14.87 -2.92
N THR A 273 0.19 14.68 -2.97
CA THR A 273 0.86 13.57 -3.69
C THR A 273 1.86 12.82 -2.81
N SER A 274 2.15 11.56 -3.14
CA SER A 274 3.21 10.82 -2.46
C SER A 274 4.59 11.41 -2.71
N GLU A 275 4.84 11.99 -3.88
CA GLU A 275 6.06 12.73 -4.20
C GLU A 275 6.32 13.86 -3.20
N GLN A 276 5.31 14.72 -2.96
CA GLN A 276 5.45 15.80 -1.98
C GLN A 276 5.81 15.27 -0.58
N VAL A 277 5.23 14.14 -0.16
CA VAL A 277 5.59 13.49 1.10
C VAL A 277 7.02 12.96 1.09
N LEU A 278 7.41 12.25 0.03
CA LEU A 278 8.70 11.58 -0.09
C LEU A 278 9.88 12.56 -0.14
N HIS A 279 9.68 13.73 -0.77
CA HIS A 279 10.71 14.76 -0.92
C HIS A 279 10.57 15.92 0.08
N GLY A 280 9.62 15.85 1.01
CA GLY A 280 9.46 16.86 2.05
C GLY A 280 8.97 18.21 1.53
N LEU A 281 8.27 18.23 0.39
CA LEU A 281 7.85 19.46 -0.29
C LEU A 281 6.74 20.18 0.47
N ALA A 282 6.69 21.50 0.32
CA ALA A 282 5.63 22.29 0.92
C ALA A 282 4.26 21.94 0.30
N PRO A 283 3.17 21.98 1.08
CA PRO A 283 1.83 21.77 0.51
C PRO A 283 1.55 22.72 -0.67
N GLY A 284 1.22 22.14 -1.83
CA GLY A 284 0.90 22.88 -3.05
C GLY A 284 2.09 23.22 -3.96
N SER A 285 3.34 22.96 -3.56
CA SER A 285 4.47 22.98 -4.51
C SER A 285 4.49 21.69 -5.33
N GLU A 286 4.83 21.78 -6.61
CA GLU A 286 4.81 20.61 -7.53
C GLU A 286 3.45 19.88 -7.50
N PRO A 287 2.35 20.57 -7.89
CA PRO A 287 1.08 19.88 -8.08
C PRO A 287 1.22 18.85 -9.23
N PRO A 288 0.40 17.79 -9.26
CA PRO A 288 0.46 16.80 -10.31
C PRO A 288 0.48 17.43 -11.71
N ALA A 289 1.42 17.00 -12.54
CA ALA A 289 1.54 17.44 -13.92
C ALA A 289 0.23 17.17 -14.69
N GLU A 290 -0.10 18.02 -15.68
CA GLU A 290 -1.26 17.79 -16.52
C GLU A 290 -1.12 16.46 -17.29
N LEU A 291 -2.03 15.52 -17.03
CA LEU A 291 -2.11 14.24 -17.71
C LEU A 291 -3.57 13.82 -17.87
N TYR A 292 -4.02 13.74 -19.12
CA TYR A 292 -5.33 13.23 -19.48
C TYR A 292 -5.18 11.91 -20.24
N VAL A 293 -5.96 10.90 -19.86
CA VAL A 293 -5.97 9.62 -20.58
C VAL A 293 -7.38 9.37 -21.11
N ARG A 294 -7.47 9.23 -22.44
CA ARG A 294 -8.72 8.94 -23.14
C ARG A 294 -8.66 7.52 -23.71
N THR A 295 -9.64 6.69 -23.36
CA THR A 295 -9.79 5.35 -23.96
C THR A 295 -10.75 5.44 -25.14
N ILE A 296 -10.34 4.93 -26.30
CA ILE A 296 -11.14 4.89 -27.52
C ILE A 296 -11.31 3.43 -27.94
N ALA A 297 -12.55 2.96 -28.00
CA ALA A 297 -12.85 1.59 -28.41
C ALA A 297 -13.45 1.60 -29.82
N GLU A 298 -12.62 1.30 -30.82
CA GLU A 298 -13.07 1.12 -32.21
C GLU A 298 -13.59 -0.32 -32.45
N GLY A 299 -13.33 -1.23 -31.52
CA GLY A 299 -13.84 -2.61 -31.49
C GLY A 299 -14.75 -2.91 -30.30
N ALA A 300 -15.34 -4.12 -30.29
CA ALA A 300 -16.19 -4.59 -29.18
C ALA A 300 -15.44 -5.39 -28.10
N THR A 301 -14.24 -5.88 -28.42
CA THR A 301 -13.47 -6.84 -27.61
C THR A 301 -12.89 -6.22 -26.34
N TRP A 302 -12.30 -5.03 -26.47
CA TRP A 302 -11.59 -4.34 -25.41
C TRP A 302 -12.31 -3.08 -25.00
N ARG A 303 -12.49 -2.89 -23.69
CA ARG A 303 -13.02 -1.65 -23.11
C ARG A 303 -12.14 -1.24 -21.94
N GLY A 304 -11.55 -0.05 -22.05
CA GLY A 304 -10.70 0.54 -21.03
C GLY A 304 -11.46 1.53 -20.16
N SER A 305 -11.20 1.48 -18.86
CA SER A 305 -11.62 2.49 -17.88
C SER A 305 -10.38 2.98 -17.16
N ALA A 306 -10.15 4.29 -17.11
CA ALA A 306 -9.21 4.84 -16.14
C ALA A 306 -9.73 4.49 -14.73
N THR A 307 -8.84 4.00 -13.89
CA THR A 307 -9.21 3.39 -12.60
C THR A 307 -8.45 3.97 -11.43
N ASP A 308 -7.23 4.48 -11.63
CA ASP A 308 -6.39 4.91 -10.51
C ASP A 308 -5.28 5.89 -10.89
N THR A 309 -4.70 6.53 -9.88
CA THR A 309 -3.39 7.20 -9.88
C THR A 309 -2.56 6.53 -8.78
N LEU A 310 -1.43 5.93 -9.14
CA LEU A 310 -0.66 5.07 -8.25
C LEU A 310 0.35 5.86 -7.41
N GLY A 311 1.00 6.86 -8.01
CA GLY A 311 1.93 7.75 -7.31
C GLY A 311 3.38 7.24 -7.29
N GLU A 312 4.30 8.15 -6.95
CA GLU A 312 5.73 7.84 -6.81
C GLU A 312 5.97 6.72 -5.78
N ALA A 313 5.29 6.75 -4.63
CA ALA A 313 5.47 5.74 -3.59
C ALA A 313 5.19 4.32 -4.12
N TYR A 314 4.20 4.17 -5.01
CA TYR A 314 3.90 2.89 -5.63
C TYR A 314 4.91 2.55 -6.73
N ALA A 315 5.35 3.54 -7.52
CA ALA A 315 6.37 3.35 -8.54
C ALA A 315 7.68 2.81 -7.97
N ARG A 316 8.15 3.34 -6.84
CA ARG A 316 9.32 2.82 -6.11
C ARG A 316 9.18 1.32 -5.82
N VAL A 317 8.04 0.90 -5.28
CA VAL A 317 7.77 -0.50 -4.91
C VAL A 317 7.68 -1.41 -6.15
N VAL A 318 7.12 -0.93 -7.27
CA VAL A 318 7.10 -1.70 -8.53
C VAL A 318 8.52 -2.01 -9.02
N LEU A 319 9.44 -1.07 -8.88
CA LEU A 319 10.81 -1.19 -9.40
C LEU A 319 11.74 -2.00 -8.49
N GLU A 320 11.45 -2.09 -7.19
CA GLU A 320 12.29 -2.75 -6.18
C GLU A 320 12.57 -4.24 -6.43
N ASN A 321 11.76 -4.92 -7.25
CA ASN A 321 11.98 -6.33 -7.61
C ASN A 321 12.69 -6.51 -8.97
N GLY A 322 12.97 -5.42 -9.68
CA GLY A 322 13.77 -5.41 -10.92
C GLY A 322 15.15 -4.81 -10.76
N VAL A 323 15.29 -3.84 -9.85
CA VAL A 323 16.53 -3.10 -9.60
C VAL A 323 16.80 -3.01 -8.09
N SER A 324 17.99 -2.53 -7.71
CA SER A 324 18.31 -2.29 -6.30
C SER A 324 17.41 -1.20 -5.70
N VAL A 325 17.18 -1.23 -4.38
CA VAL A 325 16.37 -0.21 -3.68
C VAL A 325 16.85 1.23 -3.94
N PRO A 326 18.17 1.55 -3.93
CA PRO A 326 18.62 2.89 -4.31
C PRO A 326 18.25 3.27 -5.76
N ALA A 327 18.40 2.33 -6.70
CA ALA A 327 18.07 2.57 -8.10
C ALA A 327 16.55 2.69 -8.33
N SER A 328 15.72 2.00 -7.55
CA SER A 328 14.25 2.15 -7.64
C SER A 328 13.78 3.51 -7.11
N VAL A 329 14.47 4.07 -6.13
CA VAL A 329 14.22 5.43 -5.61
C VAL A 329 14.62 6.47 -6.64
N GLU A 330 15.81 6.36 -7.23
CA GLU A 330 16.31 7.26 -8.28
C GLU A 330 15.38 7.24 -9.50
N ALA A 331 15.10 6.05 -10.04
CA ALA A 331 14.26 5.90 -11.24
C ALA A 331 12.78 6.24 -11.04
N ALA A 332 12.33 6.44 -9.80
CA ALA A 332 10.98 6.91 -9.50
C ALA A 332 10.93 8.39 -9.12
N ALA A 333 12.08 9.06 -8.95
CA ALA A 333 12.13 10.50 -8.70
C ALA A 333 11.68 11.28 -9.95
N GLY A 334 11.14 12.49 -9.74
CA GLY A 334 10.57 13.32 -10.81
C GLY A 334 9.27 12.77 -11.39
N TRP A 335 8.51 12.01 -10.60
CA TRP A 335 7.20 11.51 -10.98
C TRP A 335 6.23 12.69 -11.07
N GLY A 336 5.76 13.06 -12.27
CA GLY A 336 4.86 14.21 -12.40
C GLY A 336 3.38 13.85 -12.20
N ASN A 337 2.91 12.73 -12.76
CA ASN A 337 1.54 12.22 -12.60
C ASN A 337 1.43 10.81 -13.20
N ASP A 338 0.34 10.08 -12.93
CA ASP A 338 0.02 8.86 -13.66
C ASP A 338 -1.47 8.53 -13.73
N ARG A 339 -1.79 7.60 -14.63
CA ARG A 339 -3.11 6.98 -14.78
C ARG A 339 -2.97 5.49 -15.07
N LEU A 340 -3.59 4.68 -14.22
CA LEU A 340 -3.81 3.26 -14.49
C LEU A 340 -5.15 3.06 -15.20
N VAL A 341 -5.13 2.40 -16.35
CA VAL A 341 -6.31 2.02 -17.13
C VAL A 341 -6.47 0.51 -17.11
N THR A 342 -7.63 0.05 -16.68
CA THR A 342 -7.99 -1.37 -16.71
C THR A 342 -8.80 -1.68 -17.98
N TYR A 343 -8.32 -2.62 -18.77
CA TYR A 343 -9.00 -3.18 -19.94
C TYR A 343 -9.57 -4.55 -19.61
N ARG A 344 -10.85 -4.77 -19.93
CA ARG A 344 -11.48 -6.09 -19.81
C ARG A 344 -11.77 -6.67 -21.18
N GLU A 345 -11.38 -7.93 -21.37
CA GLU A 345 -11.71 -8.70 -22.56
C GLU A 345 -13.11 -9.29 -22.44
N ARG A 346 -13.95 -9.06 -23.45
CA ARG A 346 -15.24 -9.76 -23.56
C ARG A 346 -15.08 -11.01 -24.45
N PRO A 347 -15.65 -12.17 -24.05
CA PRO A 347 -16.54 -12.42 -22.91
C PRO A 347 -15.81 -12.89 -21.63
N THR A 348 -14.50 -13.14 -21.67
CA THR A 348 -13.78 -13.88 -20.60
C THR A 348 -13.52 -13.09 -19.32
N ALA A 349 -13.84 -11.79 -19.30
CA ALA A 349 -13.64 -10.84 -18.19
C ALA A 349 -12.19 -10.71 -17.68
N ASN A 350 -11.21 -11.26 -18.41
CA ASN A 350 -9.80 -11.12 -18.07
C ASN A 350 -9.36 -9.67 -18.17
N ALA A 351 -8.56 -9.24 -17.18
CA ALA A 351 -8.07 -7.87 -17.09
C ALA A 351 -6.63 -7.77 -17.63
N SER A 352 -6.43 -6.78 -18.48
CA SER A 352 -5.15 -6.26 -18.94
C SER A 352 -5.06 -4.78 -18.50
N PHE A 353 -3.86 -4.21 -18.48
CA PHE A 353 -3.62 -2.90 -17.91
C PHE A 353 -2.72 -2.06 -18.80
N VAL A 354 -2.98 -0.76 -18.78
CA VAL A 354 -2.09 0.26 -19.34
C VAL A 354 -1.82 1.28 -18.24
N TRP A 355 -0.57 1.46 -17.85
CA TRP A 355 -0.14 2.47 -16.89
C TRP A 355 0.60 3.56 -17.65
N VAL A 356 0.01 4.75 -17.70
CA VAL A 356 0.56 5.93 -18.34
C VAL A 356 1.17 6.79 -17.25
N THR A 357 2.48 7.03 -17.31
CA THR A 357 3.22 7.85 -16.35
C THR A 357 3.80 9.08 -17.06
N ARG A 358 3.74 10.22 -16.38
CA ARG A 358 4.31 11.50 -16.80
C ARG A 358 5.43 11.87 -15.82
N TRP A 359 6.53 12.40 -16.33
CA TRP A 359 7.73 12.72 -15.56
C TRP A 359 8.14 14.18 -15.78
N ASP A 360 8.88 14.72 -14.83
CA ASP A 360 9.33 16.12 -14.83
C ASP A 360 10.31 16.41 -15.97
N THR A 361 11.23 15.47 -16.22
CA THR A 361 12.21 15.58 -17.29
C THR A 361 12.26 14.34 -18.18
N ALA A 362 12.91 14.50 -19.33
CA ALA A 362 13.14 13.39 -20.25
C ALA A 362 14.10 12.33 -19.68
N ALA A 363 14.98 12.74 -18.76
CA ALA A 363 15.91 11.85 -18.07
C ALA A 363 15.14 10.96 -17.08
N ASP A 364 14.29 11.55 -16.23
CA ASP A 364 13.47 10.83 -15.25
C ASP A 364 12.58 9.77 -15.94
N ALA A 365 11.92 10.16 -17.05
CA ALA A 365 11.14 9.21 -17.83
C ALA A 365 11.98 8.05 -18.37
N THR A 366 13.26 8.29 -18.68
CA THR A 366 14.18 7.28 -19.23
C THR A 366 14.64 6.33 -18.15
N GLU A 367 15.01 6.87 -16.99
CA GLU A 367 15.38 6.09 -15.81
C GLU A 367 14.22 5.17 -15.38
N PHE A 368 12.99 5.70 -15.29
CA PHE A 368 11.81 4.88 -14.99
C PHE A 368 11.60 3.78 -16.02
N ARG A 369 11.64 4.10 -17.32
CA ARG A 369 11.43 3.12 -18.39
C ARG A 369 12.47 2.01 -18.31
N ASP A 370 13.74 2.36 -18.10
CA ASP A 370 14.83 1.40 -18.09
C ASP A 370 14.77 0.51 -16.83
N ALA A 371 14.40 1.07 -15.68
CA ALA A 371 14.12 0.29 -14.47
C ALA A 371 12.90 -0.63 -14.64
N MET A 372 11.81 -0.17 -15.26
CA MET A 372 10.63 -0.99 -15.53
C MET A 372 10.95 -2.13 -16.50
N ASN A 373 11.78 -1.89 -17.51
CA ASN A 373 12.27 -2.92 -18.41
C ASN A 373 13.11 -3.96 -17.65
N ALA A 374 13.96 -3.52 -16.71
CA ALA A 374 14.72 -4.42 -15.84
C ALA A 374 13.80 -5.26 -14.93
N THR A 375 12.70 -4.70 -14.42
CA THR A 375 11.66 -5.47 -13.71
C THR A 375 11.05 -6.56 -14.59
N PHE A 376 10.77 -6.28 -15.86
CA PHE A 376 10.29 -7.30 -16.79
C PHE A 376 11.37 -8.32 -17.20
N ASP A 377 12.63 -7.91 -17.30
CA ASP A 377 13.75 -8.83 -17.53
C ASP A 377 13.97 -9.78 -16.35
N ALA A 378 13.75 -9.32 -15.11
CA ALA A 378 13.84 -10.16 -13.91
C ALA A 378 12.66 -11.14 -13.79
N GLY A 379 11.45 -10.72 -14.16
CA GLY A 379 10.22 -11.50 -14.00
C GLY A 379 9.75 -12.27 -15.25
N GLY A 380 10.49 -12.23 -16.36
CA GLY A 380 10.03 -12.78 -17.63
C GLY A 380 11.11 -13.01 -18.68
N GLU A 381 10.67 -13.43 -19.87
CA GLU A 381 11.55 -13.71 -21.01
C GLU A 381 11.33 -12.68 -22.11
N ARG A 382 12.40 -11.98 -22.51
CA ARG A 382 12.32 -10.99 -23.59
C ARG A 382 12.17 -11.66 -24.96
N THR A 383 11.19 -11.19 -25.73
CA THR A 383 10.83 -11.65 -27.07
C THR A 383 10.63 -10.44 -28.00
N GLY A 384 11.69 -10.02 -28.68
CA GLY A 384 11.69 -8.76 -29.45
C GLY A 384 11.50 -7.55 -28.54
N ASP A 385 10.48 -6.74 -28.83
CA ASP A 385 10.13 -5.52 -28.07
C ASP A 385 9.11 -5.78 -26.95
N ARG A 386 8.86 -7.05 -26.62
CA ARG A 386 7.90 -7.47 -25.59
C ARG A 386 8.51 -8.50 -24.66
N TRP A 387 7.96 -8.60 -23.46
CA TRP A 387 8.28 -9.66 -22.51
C TRP A 387 7.15 -10.67 -22.42
N ARG A 388 7.47 -11.95 -22.34
CA ARG A 388 6.57 -13.01 -21.89
C ARG A 388 6.72 -13.17 -20.39
N LEU A 389 5.63 -12.90 -19.67
CA LEU A 389 5.53 -13.14 -18.23
C LEU A 389 4.81 -14.49 -18.00
N ASP A 390 4.29 -14.73 -16.79
CA ASP A 390 3.57 -15.94 -16.44
C ASP A 390 2.43 -16.28 -17.43
N GLY A 391 2.51 -17.48 -18.00
CA GLY A 391 1.56 -18.00 -18.98
C GLY A 391 1.54 -17.20 -20.29
N ASP A 392 0.36 -16.75 -20.70
CA ASP A 392 0.17 -15.97 -21.94
C ASP A 392 0.26 -14.46 -21.73
N VAL A 393 0.64 -14.00 -20.54
CA VAL A 393 0.79 -12.57 -20.28
C VAL A 393 1.97 -12.02 -21.09
N ARG A 394 1.78 -10.82 -21.64
CA ARG A 394 2.80 -10.03 -22.31
C ARG A 394 2.91 -8.65 -21.68
N ALA A 395 4.11 -8.09 -21.70
CA ALA A 395 4.38 -6.72 -21.31
C ALA A 395 5.15 -5.96 -22.40
N THR A 396 5.02 -4.65 -22.45
CA THR A 396 5.83 -3.74 -23.27
C THR A 396 5.82 -2.33 -22.69
N THR A 397 6.83 -1.54 -23.04
CA THR A 397 6.94 -0.12 -22.70
C THR A 397 7.03 0.73 -23.96
N ALA A 398 6.40 1.91 -23.96
CA ALA A 398 6.44 2.85 -25.07
C ALA A 398 6.69 4.28 -24.57
N ARG A 399 7.26 5.13 -25.45
CA ARG A 399 7.52 6.55 -25.22
C ARG A 399 6.78 7.39 -26.27
N PRO A 400 5.52 7.81 -26.00
CA PRO A 400 4.80 8.65 -26.95
C PRO A 400 5.40 10.06 -27.07
N ASP A 401 6.15 10.51 -26.06
CA ASP A 401 7.02 11.69 -26.10
C ASP A 401 8.21 11.56 -25.14
N ASP A 402 8.95 12.64 -24.97
CA ASP A 402 10.15 12.70 -24.14
C ASP A 402 9.85 12.57 -22.65
N ALA A 403 8.65 12.85 -22.15
CA ALA A 403 8.37 12.87 -20.71
C ALA A 403 7.28 11.89 -20.27
N THR A 404 6.75 11.06 -21.18
CA THR A 404 5.68 10.10 -20.88
C THR A 404 6.14 8.68 -21.16
N VAL A 405 5.86 7.77 -20.23
CA VAL A 405 6.06 6.33 -20.41
C VAL A 405 4.71 5.62 -20.36
N VAL A 406 4.50 4.68 -21.28
CA VAL A 406 3.30 3.84 -21.30
C VAL A 406 3.71 2.39 -21.11
N VAL A 407 3.34 1.82 -19.97
CA VAL A 407 3.55 0.41 -19.62
C VAL A 407 2.27 -0.35 -19.93
N THR A 408 2.31 -1.30 -20.86
CA THR A 408 1.16 -2.17 -21.17
C THR A 408 1.46 -3.58 -20.73
N VAL A 409 0.56 -4.17 -19.93
CA VAL A 409 0.72 -5.55 -19.44
C VAL A 409 -0.61 -6.29 -19.43
N GLY A 410 -0.61 -7.53 -19.93
CA GLY A 410 -1.82 -8.36 -19.96
C GLY A 410 -1.83 -9.31 -21.13
N ARG A 411 -3.01 -9.57 -21.70
CA ARG A 411 -3.16 -10.53 -22.81
C ARG A 411 -2.56 -10.00 -24.12
N PRO A 412 -2.00 -10.89 -24.97
CA PRO A 412 -1.38 -10.49 -26.23
C PRO A 412 -2.34 -9.70 -27.13
N GLY A 413 -3.61 -10.11 -27.17
CA GLY A 413 -4.63 -9.44 -27.97
C GLY A 413 -4.94 -7.99 -27.58
N LEU A 414 -4.60 -7.54 -26.36
CA LEU A 414 -4.64 -6.10 -26.05
C LEU A 414 -3.41 -5.41 -26.67
N LEU A 415 -2.21 -5.96 -26.45
CA LEU A 415 -0.96 -5.37 -26.95
C LEU A 415 -0.95 -5.28 -28.48
N ASP A 416 -1.61 -6.21 -29.16
CA ASP A 416 -1.77 -6.17 -30.62
C ASP A 416 -2.79 -5.11 -31.05
N ALA A 417 -3.89 -4.96 -30.30
CA ALA A 417 -4.98 -4.04 -30.63
C ALA A 417 -4.72 -2.58 -30.23
N LEU A 418 -3.80 -2.32 -29.31
CA LEU A 418 -3.61 -1.02 -28.68
C LEU A 418 -2.68 -0.12 -29.50
N ALA A 419 -3.23 1.00 -29.96
CA ALA A 419 -2.48 2.14 -30.48
C ALA A 419 -2.42 3.25 -29.44
N VAL A 420 -1.24 3.84 -29.26
CA VAL A 420 -0.99 4.97 -28.35
C VAL A 420 -0.68 6.20 -29.20
N SER A 421 -1.36 7.31 -28.91
CA SER A 421 -1.06 8.61 -29.51
C SER A 421 -1.12 9.71 -28.46
N LEU A 422 -0.42 10.81 -28.70
CA LEU A 422 -0.36 11.97 -27.81
C LEU A 422 -0.83 13.21 -28.57
N ASP A 423 -1.69 13.99 -27.92
CA ASP A 423 -2.13 15.31 -28.35
C ASP A 423 -2.07 16.27 -27.15
N GLY A 424 -1.03 17.11 -27.10
CA GLY A 424 -0.71 17.90 -25.92
C GLY A 424 -0.47 17.02 -24.68
N SER A 425 -1.20 17.27 -23.59
CA SER A 425 -1.18 16.46 -22.36
C SER A 425 -2.16 15.27 -22.39
N THR A 426 -2.81 15.00 -23.53
CA THR A 426 -3.79 13.92 -23.67
C THR A 426 -3.18 12.70 -24.37
N VAL A 427 -3.04 11.60 -23.63
CA VAL A 427 -2.73 10.28 -24.19
C VAL A 427 -4.02 9.58 -24.60
N ALA A 428 -4.16 9.31 -25.90
CA ALA A 428 -5.27 8.53 -26.44
C ALA A 428 -4.84 7.06 -26.63
N LEU A 429 -5.56 6.17 -25.94
CA LEU A 429 -5.41 4.72 -25.97
C LEU A 429 -6.53 4.12 -26.83
N THR A 430 -6.24 3.89 -28.11
CA THR A 430 -7.21 3.39 -29.09
C THR A 430 -7.06 1.89 -29.25
N THR A 431 -8.14 1.13 -29.04
CA THR A 431 -8.15 -0.32 -29.28
C THR A 431 -8.92 -0.64 -30.56
N ASN A 432 -8.21 -1.20 -31.53
CA ASN A 432 -8.69 -1.47 -32.88
C ASN A 432 -8.77 -2.99 -33.08
N GLN A 433 -9.77 -3.51 -33.81
CA GLN A 433 -9.79 -4.96 -34.14
C GLN A 433 -8.68 -5.37 -35.11
N SER A 434 -8.04 -4.42 -35.78
CA SER A 434 -7.16 -4.68 -36.92
C SER A 434 -5.69 -4.69 -36.53
N ALA A 435 -5.25 -5.77 -35.89
CA ALA A 435 -3.83 -6.14 -35.88
C ALA A 435 -3.58 -7.63 -36.22
N ALA A 436 -4.61 -8.33 -36.69
CA ALA A 436 -4.47 -9.69 -37.23
C ALA A 436 -4.43 -9.74 -38.76
N ASN A 437 -4.28 -8.61 -39.45
CA ASN A 437 -4.25 -8.58 -40.91
C ASN A 437 -3.24 -7.59 -41.49
N THR A 438 -2.03 -7.53 -40.92
CA THR A 438 -0.88 -7.09 -41.72
C THR A 438 -0.50 -8.26 -42.60
N THR A 439 -1.16 -8.34 -43.75
CA THR A 439 -0.86 -9.28 -44.83
C THR A 439 0.63 -9.17 -45.13
N ALA A 440 1.38 -10.24 -44.86
CA ALA A 440 2.65 -10.44 -45.51
C ALA A 440 2.36 -10.41 -47.02
N THR A 441 2.79 -9.36 -47.71
CA THR A 441 2.94 -9.37 -49.16
C THR A 441 4.01 -10.39 -49.50
N ALA A 442 3.58 -11.64 -49.64
CA ALA A 442 4.28 -12.66 -50.38
C ALA A 442 3.43 -12.95 -51.62
N ASP A 443 3.80 -12.35 -52.74
CA ASP A 443 3.44 -12.92 -54.03
C ASP A 443 4.53 -12.65 -55.06
N ALA A 444 5.26 -13.71 -55.39
CA ALA A 444 5.61 -14.10 -56.76
C ALA A 444 6.34 -15.45 -56.69
N ALA A 445 5.58 -16.54 -56.72
CA ALA A 445 6.11 -17.83 -57.16
C ALA A 445 6.43 -17.78 -58.66
N PRO A 446 7.32 -18.66 -59.14
CA PRO A 446 6.96 -19.35 -60.37
C PRO A 446 7.11 -20.87 -60.28
N ALA A 447 6.13 -21.51 -60.92
CA ALA A 447 6.14 -22.75 -61.69
C ALA A 447 6.59 -24.08 -61.03
N VAL A 448 5.63 -25.00 -61.06
CA VAL A 448 5.68 -26.44 -60.78
C VAL A 448 6.57 -27.20 -61.77
N THR A 449 7.33 -28.17 -61.27
CA THR A 449 7.64 -29.41 -61.99
C THR A 449 7.64 -30.62 -61.06
N THR A 450 7.04 -31.69 -61.56
CA THR A 450 6.67 -32.96 -60.92
C THR A 450 7.84 -33.95 -60.79
N SER A 451 7.87 -34.76 -59.70
CA SER A 451 8.38 -36.15 -59.75
C SER A 451 8.00 -36.98 -58.51
N THR A 452 7.15 -37.98 -58.75
CA THR A 452 7.16 -39.41 -58.31
C THR A 452 7.68 -39.85 -56.91
N THR A 453 6.80 -40.56 -56.19
CA THR A 453 6.95 -41.32 -54.92
C THR A 453 7.80 -42.60 -55.05
N PRO A 454 8.34 -43.17 -53.95
CA PRO A 454 7.75 -44.41 -53.38
C PRO A 454 7.77 -44.48 -51.82
N PRO A 455 7.11 -45.48 -51.18
CA PRO A 455 6.66 -45.42 -49.78
C PRO A 455 7.60 -46.13 -48.81
N VAL A 456 7.72 -45.62 -47.56
CA VAL A 456 8.33 -46.36 -46.44
C VAL A 456 7.63 -46.03 -45.11
N THR A 457 6.95 -47.06 -44.61
CA THR A 457 6.83 -47.58 -43.24
C THR A 457 6.81 -46.65 -42.02
N ALA A 458 5.75 -46.84 -41.22
CA ALA A 458 5.57 -46.30 -39.88
C ALA A 458 6.56 -46.92 -38.86
N GLU A 459 7.20 -46.08 -38.06
CA GLU A 459 7.84 -46.46 -36.80
C GLU A 459 7.34 -45.58 -35.64
N THR A 460 7.13 -46.28 -34.53
CA THR A 460 6.53 -45.89 -33.24
C THR A 460 7.29 -44.77 -32.52
N PRO A 461 6.60 -43.86 -31.79
CA PRO A 461 7.26 -42.78 -31.06
C PRO A 461 8.05 -43.28 -29.83
N PRO A 462 9.22 -42.71 -29.52
CA PRO A 462 9.94 -43.00 -28.28
C PRO A 462 9.31 -42.30 -27.06
N SER A 463 9.35 -43.01 -25.92
CA SER A 463 8.87 -42.61 -24.60
C SER A 463 9.45 -41.30 -24.07
N PRO A 464 8.72 -40.57 -23.19
CA PRO A 464 9.16 -39.29 -22.64
C PRO A 464 10.35 -39.46 -21.66
N PRO A 465 11.30 -38.51 -21.61
CA PRO A 465 12.37 -38.53 -20.63
C PRO A 465 11.87 -38.17 -19.22
N ALA A 466 12.49 -38.82 -18.23
CA ALA A 466 12.19 -38.72 -16.82
C ALA A 466 12.36 -37.30 -16.24
N VAL A 467 11.44 -36.95 -15.34
CA VAL A 467 11.47 -35.76 -14.49
C VAL A 467 12.75 -35.76 -13.66
N ARG A 468 13.66 -34.82 -13.96
CA ARG A 468 14.78 -34.47 -13.08
C ARG A 468 14.30 -33.41 -12.10
N THR A 469 14.16 -33.79 -10.85
CA THR A 469 14.01 -32.87 -9.71
C THR A 469 15.34 -32.14 -9.50
N THR A 470 15.36 -30.83 -9.72
CA THR A 470 16.51 -29.98 -9.38
C THR A 470 16.45 -29.64 -7.89
N PRO A 471 17.53 -29.82 -7.09
CA PRO A 471 17.53 -29.45 -5.68
C PRO A 471 17.56 -27.93 -5.50
N ARG A 472 16.78 -27.44 -4.54
CA ARG A 472 16.88 -26.08 -3.99
C ARG A 472 18.32 -25.81 -3.54
N HIS A 473 18.95 -24.78 -4.11
CA HIS A 473 20.20 -24.25 -3.57
C HIS A 473 19.91 -23.53 -2.25
N GLN A 474 20.42 -24.11 -1.15
CA GLN A 474 20.60 -23.42 0.11
C GLN A 474 21.68 -22.34 -0.09
N PHE A 475 21.31 -21.07 0.11
CA PHE A 475 22.31 -20.02 0.29
C PHE A 475 22.96 -20.21 1.67
N ALA A 476 24.27 -20.47 1.64
CA ALA A 476 25.12 -20.52 2.82
C ALA A 476 25.25 -19.12 3.41
N GLN A 477 24.85 -18.96 4.67
CA GLN A 477 25.21 -17.83 5.51
C GLN A 477 26.74 -17.80 5.66
N THR A 478 27.38 -16.75 5.16
CA THR A 478 28.78 -16.48 5.46
C THR A 478 28.82 -15.30 6.41
N SER A 479 29.24 -15.58 7.64
CA SER A 479 29.48 -14.63 8.72
C SER A 479 30.57 -13.64 8.33
N LEU A 480 30.29 -12.33 8.38
CA LEU A 480 31.29 -11.27 8.31
C LEU A 480 31.33 -10.56 9.67
N ALA A 481 32.47 -10.72 10.34
CA ALA A 481 32.84 -10.02 11.56
C ALA A 481 33.16 -8.53 11.27
N PRO A 482 32.97 -7.63 12.24
CA PRO A 482 33.08 -6.19 12.05
C PRO A 482 34.54 -5.72 11.93
N GLN A 483 34.86 -5.00 10.85
CA GLN A 483 36.09 -4.24 10.69
C GLN A 483 35.92 -2.87 11.36
N THR A 484 36.71 -2.65 12.40
CA THR A 484 36.88 -1.37 13.09
C THR A 484 37.64 -0.38 12.21
N THR A 485 37.03 0.73 11.82
CA THR A 485 37.75 1.87 11.22
C THR A 485 37.91 3.00 12.24
N THR A 486 39.16 3.18 12.67
CA THR A 486 39.64 4.34 13.42
C THR A 486 39.73 5.56 12.48
N PRO A 487 39.32 6.77 12.89
CA PRO A 487 39.48 7.97 12.07
C PRO A 487 40.90 8.55 12.22
N GLU A 488 41.57 8.77 11.09
CA GLU A 488 42.86 9.43 11.00
C GLU A 488 42.68 10.96 11.06
N ARG A 489 43.49 11.62 11.90
CA ARG A 489 43.58 13.08 12.04
C ARG A 489 44.33 13.68 10.84
N SER A 490 43.86 14.82 10.35
CA SER A 490 44.69 15.75 9.56
C SER A 490 44.60 17.15 10.17
N TYR A 491 45.74 17.64 10.67
CA TYR A 491 46.02 19.03 11.05
C TYR A 491 46.42 19.80 9.76
N VAL A 492 45.80 20.95 9.46
CA VAL A 492 46.23 22.36 9.67
C VAL A 492 47.18 22.94 8.61
N ASP A 493 46.76 24.09 8.05
CA ASP A 493 47.49 25.37 7.81
C ASP A 493 46.52 26.26 6.97
N VAL A 494 46.16 27.52 7.25
CA VAL A 494 46.74 28.68 7.95
C VAL A 494 45.62 29.49 8.62
#